data_AF-X1MT84-F1
#
_entry.id   AF-X1MT84-F1
#
_cell.length_a   1.000
_cell.length_b   1.000
_cell.length_c   1.000
_cell.angle_alpha   90.00
_cell.angle_beta   90.00
_cell.angle_gamma   90.00
#
_symmetry.space_group_name_H-M   'P 1'
#
loop_
_entity.id
_entity.type
_entity.pdbx_description
1 polymer ?
#
loop_
_entity_poly.entity_id
_entity_poly.type
_entity_poly.pdbx_seq_one_letter_code
_entity_poly.pdbx_strand_id
1 'polypeptide(L)'
;MENKVSIKKQIKEILKNINTIAEESKYLHGVANEYQKARNLYFKKLKDKKNAQRMQWMMDVLNFVISDNLLKEMMSGTTKEGKPWRYPDISTFTKEAFKEVEKALRLTESVTLKARYADFLWLTKKDYKKARTAVESYLELIKKYEEEDKENPGNHYGLDVFSFFQKGFSDIEKYQLPTKEGKE
;
A
#
# COMPACT_ATOMS: atom_id res chain seq x y z
N MET A 1 -21.34 -22.52 -16.73
CA MET A 1 -20.03 -21.81 -16.75
C MET A 1 -20.31 -20.32 -16.74
N GLU A 2 -19.69 -19.54 -15.84
CA GLU A 2 -19.82 -18.07 -15.86
C GLU A 2 -19.23 -17.50 -17.16
N ASN A 3 -19.95 -16.60 -17.83
CA ASN A 3 -19.49 -15.94 -19.05
C ASN A 3 -18.29 -15.02 -18.74
N LYS A 4 -17.20 -15.10 -19.54
CA LYS A 4 -16.00 -14.26 -19.41
C LYS A 4 -16.31 -12.76 -19.38
N VAL A 5 -17.33 -12.32 -20.13
CA VAL A 5 -17.77 -10.91 -20.14
C VAL A 5 -18.29 -10.49 -18.76
N SER A 6 -19.09 -11.37 -18.12
CA SER A 6 -19.61 -11.13 -16.77
C SER A 6 -18.48 -11.04 -15.74
N ILE A 7 -17.50 -11.95 -15.80
CA ILE A 7 -16.35 -11.93 -14.89
C ILE A 7 -15.52 -10.65 -15.04
N LYS A 8 -15.26 -10.20 -16.28
CA LYS A 8 -14.55 -8.94 -16.51
C LYS A 8 -15.32 -7.73 -15.96
N LYS A 9 -16.66 -7.73 -16.06
CA LYS A 9 -17.51 -6.69 -15.45
C LYS A 9 -17.38 -6.69 -13.92
N GLN A 10 -17.42 -7.87 -13.29
CA GLN A 10 -17.23 -8.00 -11.84
C GLN A 10 -15.86 -7.47 -11.39
N ILE A 11 -14.79 -7.83 -12.09
CA ILE A 11 -13.44 -7.32 -11.78
C ILE A 11 -13.41 -5.79 -11.92
N LYS A 12 -13.99 -5.23 -12.99
CA LYS A 12 -14.03 -3.79 -13.19
C LYS A 12 -14.74 -3.07 -12.04
N GLU A 13 -15.84 -3.64 -11.56
CA GLU A 13 -16.59 -3.10 -10.43
C GLU A 13 -15.77 -3.13 -9.13
N ILE A 14 -15.14 -4.27 -8.82
CA ILE A 14 -14.22 -4.39 -7.68
C ILE A 14 -13.15 -3.29 -7.72
N LEU A 15 -12.46 -3.14 -8.86
CA LEU A 15 -11.36 -2.18 -8.99
C LEU A 15 -11.84 -0.72 -8.96
N LYS A 16 -13.07 -0.44 -9.40
CA LYS A 16 -13.65 0.91 -9.34
C LYS A 16 -13.90 1.35 -7.89
N ASN A 17 -14.25 0.43 -7.01
CA ASN A 17 -14.66 0.74 -5.64
C ASN A 17 -13.48 0.80 -4.65
N ILE A 18 -12.25 0.55 -5.11
CA ILE A 18 -11.05 0.53 -4.27
C ILE A 18 -10.81 1.85 -3.54
N ASN A 19 -10.96 3.00 -4.22
CA ASN A 19 -10.77 4.31 -3.57
C ASN A 19 -11.80 4.53 -2.47
N THR A 20 -13.08 4.24 -2.74
CA THR A 20 -14.17 4.37 -1.77
C THR A 20 -13.90 3.51 -0.53
N ILE A 21 -13.56 2.24 -0.73
CA ILE A 21 -13.27 1.31 0.38
C ILE A 21 -12.07 1.80 1.21
N ALA A 22 -11.05 2.37 0.57
CA ALA A 22 -9.89 2.90 1.27
C ALA A 22 -10.19 4.16 2.10
N GLU A 23 -11.17 4.96 1.70
CA GLU A 23 -11.58 6.15 2.43
C GLU A 23 -12.55 5.87 3.57
N GLU A 24 -13.39 4.83 3.43
CA GLU A 24 -14.36 4.40 4.43
C GLU A 24 -13.76 3.45 5.48
N SER A 25 -12.64 2.78 5.15
CA SER A 25 -12.01 1.82 6.04
C SER A 25 -10.86 2.45 6.83
N LYS A 26 -10.91 2.32 8.16
CA LYS A 26 -9.76 2.62 9.04
C LYS A 26 -8.51 1.80 8.68
N TYR A 27 -8.70 0.57 8.20
CA TYR A 27 -7.60 -0.35 7.87
C TYR A 27 -7.61 -0.76 6.40
N LEU A 28 -6.41 -0.91 5.82
CA LEU A 28 -6.22 -1.31 4.42
C LEU A 28 -6.53 -2.78 4.12
N HIS A 29 -6.88 -3.58 5.12
CA HIS A 29 -7.27 -4.99 4.93
C HIS A 29 -8.47 -5.16 3.99
N GLY A 30 -9.44 -4.23 4.06
CA GLY A 30 -10.59 -4.23 3.13
C GLY A 30 -10.14 -4.10 1.68
N VAL A 31 -9.22 -3.19 1.40
CA VAL A 31 -8.67 -2.98 0.05
C VAL A 31 -7.84 -4.18 -0.40
N ALA A 32 -7.01 -4.74 0.48
CA ALA A 32 -6.23 -5.95 0.18
C ALA A 32 -7.15 -7.14 -0.20
N ASN A 33 -8.28 -7.29 0.50
CA ASN A 33 -9.29 -8.31 0.18
C ASN A 33 -9.93 -8.10 -1.19
N GLU A 34 -10.21 -6.86 -1.60
CA GLU A 34 -10.71 -6.58 -2.94
C GLU A 34 -9.70 -6.93 -4.05
N TYR A 35 -8.42 -6.57 -3.87
CA TYR A 35 -7.37 -7.02 -4.78
C TYR A 35 -7.27 -8.56 -4.81
N GLN A 36 -7.44 -9.22 -3.67
CA GLN A 36 -7.46 -10.68 -3.60
C GLN A 36 -8.62 -11.30 -4.38
N LYS A 37 -9.83 -10.73 -4.27
CA LYS A 37 -11.01 -11.15 -5.04
C LYS A 37 -10.74 -11.01 -6.55
N ALA A 38 -10.26 -9.84 -6.99
CA ALA A 38 -9.91 -9.59 -8.39
C ALA A 38 -8.83 -10.56 -8.89
N ARG A 39 -7.76 -10.77 -8.12
CA ARG A 39 -6.70 -11.75 -8.41
C ARG A 39 -7.26 -13.15 -8.62
N ASN A 40 -8.13 -13.60 -7.72
CA ASN A 40 -8.72 -14.93 -7.78
C ASN A 40 -9.59 -15.10 -9.03
N LEU A 41 -10.34 -14.07 -9.44
CA LEU A 41 -11.11 -14.10 -10.69
C LEU A 41 -10.21 -14.19 -11.92
N TYR A 42 -9.16 -13.35 -12.01
CA TYR A 42 -8.18 -13.42 -13.10
C TYR A 42 -7.54 -14.81 -13.19
N PHE A 43 -7.04 -15.33 -12.06
CA PHE A 43 -6.30 -16.59 -12.03
C PHE A 43 -7.20 -17.81 -12.25
N LYS A 44 -8.28 -17.94 -11.48
CA LYS A 44 -9.10 -19.16 -11.45
C LYS A 44 -10.07 -19.23 -12.62
N LYS A 45 -10.71 -18.10 -12.97
CA LYS A 45 -11.81 -18.04 -13.94
C LYS A 45 -11.35 -17.64 -15.35
N LEU A 46 -10.46 -16.65 -15.45
CA LEU A 46 -9.96 -16.17 -16.75
C LEU A 46 -8.65 -16.85 -17.20
N LYS A 47 -7.95 -17.55 -16.29
CA LYS A 47 -6.61 -18.11 -16.50
C LYS A 47 -5.57 -17.05 -16.92
N ASP A 48 -5.80 -15.80 -16.54
CA ASP A 48 -4.96 -14.65 -16.85
C ASP A 48 -3.94 -14.44 -15.71
N LYS A 49 -2.81 -15.14 -15.83
CA LYS A 49 -1.74 -15.09 -14.82
C LYS A 49 -1.12 -13.70 -14.71
N LYS A 50 -1.03 -12.95 -15.81
CA LYS A 50 -0.41 -11.63 -15.83
C LYS A 50 -1.21 -10.63 -15.00
N ASN A 51 -2.52 -10.52 -15.25
CA ASN A 51 -3.35 -9.61 -14.47
C ASN A 51 -3.55 -10.10 -13.04
N ALA A 52 -3.59 -11.42 -12.80
CA ALA A 52 -3.56 -11.96 -11.44
C ALA A 52 -2.30 -11.50 -10.69
N GLN A 53 -1.12 -11.59 -11.30
CA GLN A 53 0.14 -11.15 -10.68
C GLN A 53 0.14 -9.65 -10.38
N ARG A 54 -0.46 -8.82 -11.25
CA ARG A 54 -0.62 -7.39 -10.97
C ARG A 54 -1.45 -7.12 -9.72
N MET A 55 -2.58 -7.83 -9.58
CA MET A 55 -3.41 -7.72 -8.37
C MET A 55 -2.68 -8.24 -7.13
N GLN A 56 -1.85 -9.28 -7.28
CA GLN A 56 -1.00 -9.79 -6.20
C GLN A 56 -0.02 -8.72 -5.73
N TRP A 57 0.69 -8.03 -6.64
CA TRP A 57 1.59 -6.94 -6.25
C TRP A 57 0.86 -5.82 -5.51
N MET A 58 -0.31 -5.40 -5.99
CA MET A 58 -1.08 -4.36 -5.29
C MET A 58 -1.50 -4.79 -3.89
N MET A 59 -1.97 -6.04 -3.74
CA MET A 59 -2.28 -6.61 -2.42
C MET A 59 -1.05 -6.65 -1.51
N ASP A 60 0.10 -7.06 -2.04
CA ASP A 60 1.35 -7.15 -1.29
C ASP A 60 1.84 -5.78 -0.82
N VAL A 61 1.71 -4.74 -1.66
CA VAL A 61 2.00 -3.36 -1.22
C VAL A 61 1.16 -2.95 -0.02
N LEU A 62 -0.08 -3.41 0.09
CA LEU A 62 -0.94 -3.10 1.24
C LEU A 62 -0.60 -3.93 2.48
N ASN A 63 -0.03 -5.13 2.31
CA ASN A 63 0.25 -6.06 3.39
C ASN A 63 1.64 -5.88 4.03
N PHE A 64 2.59 -5.20 3.40
CA PHE A 64 3.84 -4.86 4.09
C PHE A 64 3.56 -4.08 5.39
N VAL A 65 4.41 -4.23 6.40
CA VAL A 65 4.33 -3.41 7.60
C VAL A 65 5.28 -2.23 7.43
N ILE A 66 4.80 -1.01 7.65
CA ILE A 66 5.66 0.18 7.69
C ILE A 66 5.67 0.68 9.13
N SER A 67 6.81 0.50 9.80
CA SER A 67 7.09 0.95 11.16
C SER A 67 8.55 1.36 11.27
N ASP A 68 8.85 2.34 12.12
CA ASP A 68 10.20 2.88 12.33
C ASP A 68 10.91 3.28 11.03
N ASN A 69 10.09 3.73 10.07
CA ASN A 69 10.52 4.10 8.74
C ASN A 69 11.28 3.00 7.98
N LEU A 70 10.86 1.76 8.20
CA LEU A 70 11.32 0.53 7.55
C LEU A 70 10.13 -0.22 6.96
N LEU A 71 10.34 -0.79 5.77
CA LEU A 71 9.42 -1.74 5.17
C LEU A 71 9.75 -3.14 5.70
N LYS A 72 8.85 -3.71 6.51
CA LYS A 72 8.96 -5.03 7.11
C LYS A 72 7.95 -5.98 6.48
N GLU A 73 8.27 -7.26 6.43
CA GLU A 73 7.32 -8.28 6.01
C GLU A 73 6.20 -8.42 7.06
N MET A 74 4.98 -8.72 6.62
CA MET A 74 3.84 -8.95 7.52
C MET A 74 4.02 -10.19 8.38
N MET A 75 4.61 -11.22 7.77
CA MET A 75 4.87 -12.51 8.38
C MET A 75 6.18 -13.04 7.83
N SER A 76 6.90 -13.79 8.65
CA SER A 76 8.05 -14.57 8.23
C SER A 76 8.16 -15.82 9.07
N GLY A 77 8.94 -16.78 8.60
CA GLY A 77 9.17 -18.01 9.30
C GLY A 77 10.14 -18.92 8.56
N THR A 78 10.10 -20.19 8.94
CA THR A 78 10.92 -21.24 8.33
C THR A 78 10.01 -22.40 7.91
N THR A 79 10.25 -22.99 6.73
CA THR A 79 9.52 -24.17 6.28
C THR A 79 9.94 -25.41 7.07
N LYS A 80 9.22 -26.53 6.88
CA LYS A 80 9.58 -27.82 7.51
C LYS A 80 10.99 -28.29 7.14
N GLU A 81 11.47 -27.87 5.97
CA GLU A 81 12.82 -28.19 5.44
C GLU A 81 13.89 -27.17 5.88
N GLY A 82 13.59 -26.27 6.81
CA GLY A 82 14.57 -25.29 7.30
C GLY A 82 14.76 -24.07 6.39
N LYS A 83 13.94 -23.88 5.35
CA LYS A 83 14.09 -22.73 4.43
C LYS A 83 13.36 -21.51 4.96
N PRO A 84 13.98 -20.32 5.03
CA PRO A 84 13.28 -19.11 5.42
C PRO A 84 12.23 -18.73 4.38
N TRP A 85 11.09 -18.23 4.83
CA TRP A 85 10.06 -17.64 3.98
C TRP A 85 9.56 -16.33 4.59
N ARG A 86 9.10 -15.41 3.74
CA ARG A 86 8.59 -14.11 4.16
C ARG A 86 7.40 -13.72 3.31
N TYR A 87 6.49 -12.95 3.89
CA TYR A 87 5.32 -12.44 3.21
C TYR A 87 4.92 -11.04 3.70
N PRO A 88 4.69 -10.07 2.81
CA PRO A 88 5.11 -10.09 1.41
C PRO A 88 6.64 -10.08 1.29
N ASP A 89 7.17 -10.58 0.19
CA ASP A 89 8.61 -10.61 -0.06
C ASP A 89 8.99 -9.57 -1.11
N ILE A 90 9.75 -8.55 -0.70
CA ILE A 90 10.17 -7.46 -1.58
C ILE A 90 11.05 -7.93 -2.73
N SER A 91 11.75 -9.07 -2.59
CA SER A 91 12.57 -9.64 -3.66
C SER A 91 11.75 -10.07 -4.87
N THR A 92 10.44 -10.27 -4.69
CA THR A 92 9.49 -10.62 -5.77
C THR A 92 9.02 -9.40 -6.59
N PHE A 93 9.38 -8.18 -6.18
CA PHE A 93 9.00 -6.96 -6.90
C PHE A 93 9.95 -6.68 -8.06
N THR A 94 9.45 -6.95 -9.26
CA THR A 94 10.15 -6.65 -10.52
C THR A 94 10.01 -5.17 -10.91
N LYS A 95 10.73 -4.75 -11.96
CA LYS A 95 10.54 -3.43 -12.59
C LYS A 95 9.09 -3.20 -13.06
N GLU A 96 8.38 -4.26 -13.48
CA GLU A 96 6.96 -4.13 -13.84
C GLU A 96 6.10 -3.88 -12.60
N ALA A 97 6.39 -4.56 -11.47
CA ALA A 97 5.68 -4.34 -10.22
C ALA A 97 5.74 -2.87 -9.78
N PHE A 98 6.93 -2.29 -9.74
CA PHE A 98 7.11 -0.87 -9.37
C PHE A 98 6.38 0.08 -10.31
N LYS A 99 6.36 -0.20 -11.63
CA LYS A 99 5.59 0.60 -12.60
C LYS A 99 4.09 0.54 -12.35
N GLU A 100 3.56 -0.61 -11.96
CA GLU A 100 2.14 -0.74 -11.60
C GLU A 100 1.82 0.04 -10.32
N VAL A 101 2.71 0.05 -9.33
CA VAL A 101 2.54 0.87 -8.10
C VAL A 101 2.60 2.36 -8.42
N GLU A 102 3.55 2.82 -9.22
CA GLU A 102 3.62 4.21 -9.67
C GLU A 102 2.38 4.63 -10.46
N LYS A 103 1.85 3.73 -11.30
CA LYS A 103 0.61 3.96 -12.03
C LYS A 103 -0.57 4.05 -11.07
N ALA A 104 -0.66 3.16 -10.10
CA ALA A 104 -1.71 3.21 -9.08
C ALA A 104 -1.65 4.51 -8.28
N LEU A 105 -0.47 4.95 -7.86
CA LEU A 105 -0.27 6.22 -7.18
C LEU A 105 -0.77 7.42 -8.00
N ARG A 106 -0.53 7.44 -9.31
CA ARG A 106 -1.01 8.53 -10.19
C ARG A 106 -2.52 8.54 -10.40
N LEU A 107 -3.16 7.36 -10.33
CA LEU A 107 -4.58 7.19 -10.67
C LEU A 107 -5.48 7.17 -9.44
N THR A 108 -4.94 6.95 -8.24
CA THR A 108 -5.75 6.89 -7.03
C THR A 108 -6.23 8.28 -6.64
N GLU A 109 -7.48 8.36 -6.22
CA GLU A 109 -8.08 9.57 -5.67
C GLU A 109 -8.04 9.55 -4.14
N SER A 110 -7.93 8.35 -3.54
CA SER A 110 -7.84 8.15 -2.09
C SER A 110 -6.53 8.67 -1.52
N VAL A 111 -6.63 9.50 -0.48
CA VAL A 111 -5.47 10.04 0.27
C VAL A 111 -4.76 8.91 1.01
N THR A 112 -5.53 7.97 1.59
CA THR A 112 -5.00 6.79 2.26
C THR A 112 -4.11 5.94 1.33
N LEU A 113 -4.59 5.68 0.11
CA LEU A 113 -3.83 4.92 -0.88
C LEU A 113 -2.66 5.72 -1.46
N LYS A 114 -2.81 7.03 -1.66
CA LYS A 114 -1.69 7.90 -2.05
C LYS A 114 -0.56 7.83 -1.05
N ALA A 115 -0.86 8.03 0.24
CA ALA A 115 0.11 7.92 1.32
C ALA A 115 0.81 6.56 1.27
N ARG A 116 0.02 5.47 1.18
CA ARG A 116 0.56 4.12 1.20
C ARG A 116 1.47 3.79 0.01
N TYR A 117 1.04 4.11 -1.22
CA TYR A 117 1.83 3.82 -2.41
C TYR A 117 3.08 4.69 -2.50
N ALA A 118 2.97 5.96 -2.10
CA ALA A 118 4.11 6.86 -2.08
C ALA A 118 5.17 6.44 -1.05
N ASP A 119 4.74 6.09 0.17
CA ASP A 119 5.61 5.61 1.25
C ASP A 119 6.31 4.29 0.88
N PHE A 120 5.57 3.34 0.30
CA PHE A 120 6.17 2.11 -0.25
C PHE A 120 7.27 2.39 -1.28
N LEU A 121 7.01 3.30 -2.24
CA LEU A 121 8.00 3.66 -3.27
C LEU A 121 9.20 4.39 -2.67
N TRP A 122 8.98 5.28 -1.71
CA TRP A 122 10.05 5.95 -0.98
C TRP A 122 10.95 4.94 -0.26
N LEU A 123 10.38 4.06 0.56
CA LEU A 123 11.17 3.13 1.37
C LEU A 123 11.96 2.14 0.54
N THR A 124 11.42 1.71 -0.61
CA THR A 124 12.02 0.69 -1.48
C THR A 124 12.94 1.24 -2.55
N LYS A 125 12.67 2.44 -3.09
CA LYS A 125 13.44 3.04 -4.20
C LYS A 125 14.20 4.30 -3.81
N LYS A 126 13.99 4.82 -2.60
CA LYS A 126 14.54 6.11 -2.15
C LYS A 126 14.17 7.25 -3.11
N ASP A 127 12.96 7.20 -3.68
CA ASP A 127 12.44 8.28 -4.53
C ASP A 127 11.92 9.44 -3.66
N TYR A 128 12.74 10.48 -3.52
CA TYR A 128 12.44 11.67 -2.71
C TYR A 128 11.15 12.39 -3.13
N LYS A 129 10.74 12.31 -4.41
CA LYS A 129 9.46 12.90 -4.83
C LYS A 129 8.28 12.15 -4.21
N LYS A 130 8.42 10.84 -4.01
CA LYS A 130 7.41 10.00 -3.35
C LYS A 130 7.40 10.21 -1.85
N ALA A 131 8.57 10.42 -1.23
CA ALA A 131 8.64 10.82 0.17
C ALA A 131 7.80 12.08 0.43
N ARG A 132 7.98 13.11 -0.40
CA ARG A 132 7.16 14.33 -0.33
C ARG A 132 5.67 14.06 -0.47
N THR A 133 5.27 13.26 -1.47
CA THR A 133 3.86 12.88 -1.65
C THR A 133 3.30 12.12 -0.44
N ALA A 134 4.08 11.24 0.18
CA ALA A 134 3.68 10.51 1.38
C ALA A 134 3.44 11.48 2.55
N VAL A 135 4.38 12.39 2.81
CA VAL A 135 4.27 13.42 3.86
C VAL A 135 3.05 14.31 3.63
N GLU A 136 2.86 14.84 2.42
CA GLU A 136 1.70 15.67 2.09
C GLU A 136 0.38 14.93 2.32
N SER A 137 0.32 13.65 1.95
CA SER A 137 -0.86 12.81 2.18
C SER A 137 -1.08 12.51 3.66
N TYR A 138 -0.02 12.30 4.46
CA TYR A 138 -0.14 12.12 5.90
C TYR A 138 -0.67 13.36 6.62
N LEU A 139 -0.24 14.55 6.21
CA LEU A 139 -0.76 15.80 6.76
C LEU A 139 -2.26 15.98 6.46
N GLU A 140 -2.72 15.54 5.30
CA GLU A 140 -4.14 15.53 4.95
C GLU A 140 -4.93 14.51 5.79
N LEU A 141 -4.39 13.30 5.97
CA LEU A 141 -4.99 12.28 6.85
C LEU A 141 -5.06 12.72 8.30
N ILE A 142 -4.01 13.38 8.83
CA ILE A 142 -4.02 13.92 10.19
C ILE A 142 -5.21 14.85 10.40
N LYS A 143 -5.44 15.80 9.48
CA LYS A 143 -6.58 16.73 9.58
C LYS A 143 -7.92 15.99 9.57
N LYS A 144 -8.08 15.02 8.66
CA LYS A 144 -9.29 14.18 8.59
C LYS A 144 -9.53 13.44 9.90
N TYR A 145 -8.52 12.77 10.46
CA TYR A 145 -8.66 11.99 11.68
C TYR A 145 -8.80 12.84 12.94
N GLU A 146 -8.25 14.05 12.98
CA GLU A 146 -8.52 15.02 14.05
C GLU A 146 -9.98 15.47 14.07
N GLU A 147 -10.61 15.63 12.90
CA GLU A 147 -12.04 15.93 12.78
C GLU A 147 -12.88 14.71 13.21
N GLU A 148 -12.54 13.52 12.72
CA GLU A 148 -13.25 12.28 13.09
C GLU A 148 -13.15 11.95 14.59
N ASP A 149 -12.02 12.24 15.26
CA ASP A 149 -11.85 12.02 16.71
C ASP A 149 -12.76 12.96 17.53
N LYS A 150 -12.93 14.20 17.08
CA LYS A 150 -13.83 15.17 17.72
C LYS A 150 -15.30 14.74 17.58
N GLU A 151 -15.66 14.22 16.41
CA GLU A 151 -17.03 13.76 16.14
C GLU A 151 -17.32 12.39 16.79
N ASN A 152 -16.34 11.50 16.85
CA ASN A 152 -16.49 10.10 17.26
C ASN A 152 -15.36 9.64 18.21
N PRO A 153 -15.25 10.21 19.42
CA PRO A 153 -14.10 9.98 20.32
C PRO A 153 -13.95 8.52 20.78
N GLY A 154 -15.02 7.72 20.73
CA GLY A 154 -15.00 6.29 21.07
C GLY A 154 -14.24 5.40 20.07
N ASN A 155 -13.91 5.92 18.88
CA ASN A 155 -13.17 5.18 17.85
C ASN A 155 -11.64 5.36 17.94
N HIS A 156 -11.18 6.19 18.87
CA HIS A 156 -9.76 6.43 19.19
C HIS A 156 -8.91 6.80 17.97
N TYR A 157 -9.37 7.80 17.18
CA TYR A 157 -8.65 8.27 16.00
C TYR A 157 -7.39 9.07 16.36
N GLY A 158 -7.26 9.54 17.60
CA GLY A 158 -6.02 10.14 18.10
C GLY A 158 -4.76 9.25 17.96
N LEU A 159 -4.90 7.92 17.99
CA LEU A 159 -3.78 7.00 17.72
C LEU A 159 -3.33 7.03 16.25
N ASP A 160 -4.29 7.19 15.33
CA ASP A 160 -4.01 7.29 13.90
C ASP A 160 -3.26 8.61 13.60
N VAL A 161 -3.71 9.71 14.20
CA VAL A 161 -3.03 11.03 14.14
C VAL A 161 -1.57 10.91 14.58
N PHE A 162 -1.32 10.31 15.75
CA PHE A 162 0.03 10.11 16.26
C PHE A 162 0.89 9.27 15.31
N SER A 163 0.35 8.15 14.81
CA SER A 163 1.03 7.27 13.85
C SER A 163 1.40 8.01 12.55
N PHE A 164 0.49 8.81 11.99
CA PHE A 164 0.78 9.58 10.77
C PHE A 164 1.79 10.70 11.02
N PHE A 165 1.75 11.35 12.19
CA PHE A 165 2.75 12.34 12.57
C PHE A 165 4.15 11.71 12.66
N GLN A 166 4.28 10.57 13.33
CA GLN A 166 5.55 9.84 13.42
C GLN A 166 6.11 9.45 12.06
N LYS A 167 5.25 8.97 11.14
CA LYS A 167 5.65 8.62 9.76
C LYS A 167 6.14 9.84 8.99
N GLY A 168 5.34 10.90 8.96
CA GLY A 168 5.70 12.14 8.27
C GLY A 168 7.00 12.76 8.80
N PHE A 169 7.18 12.79 10.12
CA PHE A 169 8.39 13.32 10.74
C PHE A 169 9.64 12.47 10.43
N SER A 170 9.52 11.14 10.53
CA SER A 170 10.63 10.22 10.22
C SER A 170 11.08 10.33 8.77
N ASP A 171 10.16 10.60 7.84
CA ASP A 171 10.47 10.84 6.43
C ASP A 171 11.21 12.16 6.21
N ILE A 172 10.84 13.20 6.95
CA ILE A 172 11.52 14.51 6.91
C ILE A 172 12.95 14.40 7.47
N GLU A 173 13.18 13.68 8.57
CA GLU A 173 14.53 13.50 9.13
C GLU A 173 15.47 12.80 8.12
N LYS A 174 14.99 11.75 7.45
CA LYS A 174 15.77 11.08 6.39
C LYS A 174 15.94 11.93 5.13
N TYR A 175 15.02 12.85 4.87
CA TYR A 175 15.15 13.84 3.79
C TYR A 175 16.23 14.89 4.08
N GLN A 176 16.43 15.25 5.35
CA GLN A 176 17.39 16.28 5.78
C GLN A 176 18.83 15.76 5.98
N LEU A 177 19.08 14.46 5.87
CA LEU A 177 20.43 13.89 5.87
C LEU A 177 20.98 13.82 4.44
N PRO A 178 21.77 14.80 3.95
CA PRO A 178 22.68 14.51 2.86
C PRO A 178 23.66 13.46 3.37
N THR A 179 23.78 12.35 2.64
CA THR A 179 24.90 11.42 2.80
C THR A 179 26.19 12.21 2.64
N LYS A 180 26.82 12.59 3.76
CA LYS A 180 28.24 12.95 3.81
C LYS A 180 29.05 11.66 3.70
N GLU A 181 28.98 11.00 2.54
CA GLU A 181 29.98 10.01 2.14
C GLU A 181 30.18 10.18 0.63
N GLY A 182 31.34 10.73 0.26
CA GLY A 182 31.74 10.91 -1.14
C GLY A 182 32.18 12.33 -1.50
N LYS A 183 33.21 12.85 -0.84
CA LYS A 183 34.19 13.73 -1.48
C LYS A 183 35.57 13.36 -0.96
N GLU A 184 36.31 12.74 -1.88
CA GLU A 184 37.77 12.62 -2.06
C GLU A 184 38.66 12.50 -0.82
#